data_AF-A0A955QIW9-F1
#
_entry.id   AF-A0A955QIW9-F1
#
_cell.length_a   1.000
_cell.length_b   1.000
_cell.length_c   1.000
_cell.angle_alpha   90.00
_cell.angle_beta   90.00
_cell.angle_gamma   90.00
#
_symmetry.space_group_name_H-M   'P 1'
#
loop_
_entity.id
_entity.type
_entity.pdbx_description
1 polymer ?
#
loop_
_entity_poly.entity_id
_entity_poly.type
_entity_poly.pdbx_seq_one_letter_code
_entity_poly.pdbx_strand_id
1 'polypeptide(L)'
;QYWEANGQPVDPPLLPEAISKNHHNPYLVNYRHEAIPLRIGQRDTDGSVKRQKNGLAGDMAFTFDSRVHGDPFTEIFEGYEGELAQLRVIQGAQEVQHMLNIHGMKWPREVANSHSPLVAAQEIGISEHFEMNLGFGNVARGLQFVDYLYDFGPVDDLWNGAWGLIRAYNGVDAPDSDNLSAEQLAGTLPHDLRPGDPLYRRIGDRLAPLPGNPSGTLNLEPEQDLYDGTCPIPERFQEMAQAGKATEVILYVDAVNVRDWLGSNLPYDR
;
A
#
# COMPACT_ATOMS: atom_id res chain seq x y z
N GLN A 1 15.45 -11.25 14.97
CA GLN A 1 14.51 -11.95 14.07
C GLN A 1 13.36 -11.03 13.63
N TYR A 2 12.40 -10.64 14.47
CA TYR A 2 11.29 -9.76 14.00
C TYR A 2 11.77 -8.37 13.51
N TRP A 3 12.53 -7.64 14.33
CA TRP A 3 13.03 -6.29 13.98
C TRP A 3 14.07 -6.26 12.85
N GLU A 4 14.73 -7.40 12.58
CA GLU A 4 15.65 -7.51 11.44
C GLU A 4 14.89 -7.58 10.11
N ALA A 5 13.64 -8.05 10.13
CA ALA A 5 12.79 -8.18 8.94
C ALA A 5 11.73 -7.06 8.81
N ASN A 6 11.41 -6.34 9.89
CA ASN A 6 10.30 -5.37 9.93
C ASN A 6 10.73 -3.95 10.31
N GLY A 7 12.04 -3.69 10.39
CA GLY A 7 12.58 -2.40 10.83
C GLY A 7 12.61 -2.23 12.35
N GLN A 8 13.11 -1.08 12.79
CA GLN A 8 13.12 -0.71 14.21
C GLN A 8 11.88 0.16 14.51
N PRO A 9 11.20 -0.08 15.64
CA PRO A 9 10.02 0.70 16.00
C PRO A 9 10.43 2.15 16.29
N VAL A 10 9.60 3.08 15.84
CA VAL A 10 9.73 4.50 16.16
C VAL A 10 8.88 4.76 17.40
N ASP A 11 9.51 5.33 18.42
CA ASP A 11 8.85 5.64 19.70
C ASP A 11 8.09 4.44 20.31
N PRO A 12 8.74 3.26 20.46
CA PRO A 12 8.06 2.09 21.02
C PRO A 12 7.59 2.38 22.46
N PRO A 13 6.40 1.91 22.86
CA PRO A 13 5.99 2.03 24.25
C PRO A 13 6.96 1.24 25.15
N LEU A 14 7.24 1.79 26.34
CA LEU A 14 8.15 1.14 27.31
C LEU A 14 7.65 -0.26 27.73
N LEU A 15 6.33 -0.44 27.76
CA LEU A 15 5.67 -1.66 28.15
C LEU A 15 4.40 -1.85 27.32
N PRO A 16 3.88 -3.08 27.28
CA PRO A 16 2.59 -3.31 26.70
C PRO A 16 1.41 -2.55 27.31
N GLU A 17 0.74 -1.71 26.53
CA GLU A 17 -0.50 -1.02 26.90
C GLU A 17 -1.73 -1.64 26.22
N ALA A 18 -2.76 -1.95 27.02
CA ALA A 18 -4.05 -2.43 26.51
C ALA A 18 -4.92 -1.28 25.96
N ILE A 19 -4.72 -0.07 26.49
CA ILE A 19 -5.37 1.16 26.05
C ILE A 19 -4.29 2.22 26.13
N SER A 20 -3.97 2.84 24.99
CA SER A 20 -3.10 3.99 25.02
C SER A 20 -3.83 5.22 25.55
N LYS A 21 -3.18 5.90 26.49
CA LYS A 21 -3.64 7.18 27.03
C LYS A 21 -2.75 8.35 26.64
N ASN A 22 -1.60 8.09 26.02
CA ASN A 22 -0.64 9.11 25.64
C ASN A 22 -0.74 9.38 24.15
N HIS A 23 -0.39 10.60 23.74
CA HIS A 23 -0.30 10.94 22.32
C HIS A 23 0.83 10.12 21.69
N HIS A 24 0.49 9.18 20.82
CA HIS A 24 1.46 8.43 20.03
C HIS A 24 1.90 9.26 18.83
N ASN A 25 3.21 9.35 18.62
CA ASN A 25 3.79 10.25 17.63
C ASN A 25 3.85 9.71 16.19
N PRO A 26 3.80 8.39 15.92
CA PRO A 26 3.58 7.90 14.55
C PRO A 26 2.14 7.47 14.31
N TYR A 27 1.57 7.93 13.19
CA TYR A 27 0.36 7.33 12.63
C TYR A 27 0.72 6.03 11.90
N LEU A 28 -0.13 5.02 12.02
CA LEU A 28 0.15 3.67 11.56
C LEU A 28 -0.87 3.22 10.51
N VAL A 29 -0.38 2.52 9.49
CA VAL A 29 -1.19 1.77 8.52
C VAL A 29 -0.73 0.32 8.56
N ASN A 30 -1.64 -0.60 8.87
CA ASN A 30 -1.35 -2.02 9.11
C ASN A 30 -0.15 -2.23 10.05
N TYR A 31 -0.12 -1.44 11.14
CA TYR A 31 0.90 -1.52 12.20
C TYR A 31 2.32 -1.14 11.75
N ARG A 32 2.44 -0.50 10.59
CA ARG A 32 3.68 0.01 10.02
C ARG A 32 3.52 1.47 9.64
N HIS A 33 4.64 2.15 9.39
CA HIS A 33 4.66 3.53 8.95
C HIS A 33 5.97 3.87 8.26
N GLU A 34 5.96 4.93 7.44
CA GLU A 34 7.14 5.45 6.75
C GLU A 34 7.27 6.96 6.99
N ALA A 35 7.68 7.36 8.18
CA ALA A 35 7.79 8.78 8.51
C ALA A 35 8.81 9.49 7.60
N ILE A 36 8.37 10.57 6.94
CA ILE A 36 9.18 11.33 5.99
C ILE A 36 10.52 11.77 6.61
N PRO A 37 10.58 12.33 7.84
CA PRO A 37 11.85 12.73 8.46
C PRO A 37 12.85 11.58 8.58
N LEU A 38 12.39 10.35 8.79
CA LEU A 38 13.27 9.19 8.92
C LEU A 38 13.73 8.67 7.55
N ARG A 39 12.88 8.79 6.52
CA ARG A 39 13.19 8.40 5.14
C ARG A 39 14.26 9.29 4.51
N ILE A 40 14.12 10.60 4.62
CA ILE A 40 15.07 11.59 4.06
C ILE A 40 16.16 12.02 5.05
N GLY A 41 16.04 11.65 6.31
CA GLY A 41 16.98 12.00 7.37
C GLY A 41 18.18 11.04 7.47
N GLN A 42 19.34 11.60 7.77
CA GLN A 42 20.54 10.84 8.07
C GLN A 42 20.51 10.41 9.53
N ARG A 43 20.43 9.10 9.77
CA ARG A 43 20.63 8.52 11.10
C ARG A 43 22.09 8.58 11.50
N ASP A 44 22.34 9.13 12.68
CA ASP A 44 23.63 9.19 13.35
C ASP A 44 23.93 7.92 14.13
N THR A 45 25.19 7.75 14.56
CA THR A 45 25.63 6.59 15.35
C THR A 45 24.95 6.50 16.71
N ASP A 46 24.47 7.62 17.25
CA ASP A 46 23.67 7.69 18.48
C ASP A 46 22.18 7.38 18.24
N GLY A 47 21.79 7.06 16.99
CA GLY A 47 20.42 6.79 16.58
C GLY A 47 19.56 8.03 16.31
N SER A 48 20.08 9.24 16.54
CA SER A 48 19.36 10.48 16.27
C SER A 48 19.31 10.79 14.76
N VAL A 49 18.30 11.56 14.35
CA VAL A 49 18.16 12.07 12.99
C VAL A 49 18.17 13.59 13.05
N LYS A 50 19.38 14.18 12.91
CA LYS A 50 19.60 15.62 13.11
C LYS A 50 19.79 16.40 11.81
N ARG A 51 20.01 15.70 10.70
CA ARG A 51 20.28 16.30 9.39
C ARG A 51 19.60 15.51 8.29
N GLN A 52 19.21 16.20 7.24
CA GLN A 52 18.78 15.60 5.98
C GLN A 52 19.96 14.90 5.30
N LYS A 53 19.70 13.82 4.55
CA LYS A 53 20.70 13.18 3.68
C LYS A 53 21.13 14.16 2.57
N ASN A 54 22.28 13.93 1.95
CA ASN A 54 22.73 14.72 0.80
C ASN A 54 22.18 14.13 -0.51
N GLY A 55 22.04 14.97 -1.55
CA GLY A 55 21.64 14.54 -2.90
C GLY A 55 20.16 14.10 -2.96
N LEU A 56 19.84 13.23 -3.94
CA LEU A 56 18.47 12.78 -4.19
C LEU A 56 17.82 12.13 -2.96
N ALA A 57 18.58 11.36 -2.18
CA ALA A 57 18.07 10.67 -0.99
C ALA A 57 17.68 11.60 0.18
N GLY A 58 18.09 12.86 0.13
CA GLY A 58 17.60 13.88 1.05
C GLY A 58 16.50 14.74 0.46
N ASP A 59 16.47 14.92 -0.86
CA ASP A 59 15.59 15.88 -1.52
C ASP A 59 14.12 15.48 -1.42
N MET A 60 13.31 16.39 -0.87
CA MET A 60 11.87 16.20 -0.66
C MET A 60 11.10 15.91 -1.96
N ALA A 61 11.61 16.35 -3.12
CA ALA A 61 11.01 16.05 -4.41
C ALA A 61 11.05 14.55 -4.77
N PHE A 62 11.94 13.79 -4.12
CA PHE A 62 12.16 12.36 -4.37
C PHE A 62 11.71 11.49 -3.19
N THR A 63 11.04 12.05 -2.18
CA THR A 63 10.62 11.32 -0.98
C THR A 63 9.81 10.06 -1.30
N PHE A 64 8.92 10.08 -2.29
CA PHE A 64 8.11 8.90 -2.65
C PHE A 64 8.73 8.07 -3.78
N ASP A 65 9.94 8.41 -4.21
CA ASP A 65 10.59 7.76 -5.34
C ASP A 65 11.27 6.46 -4.91
N SER A 66 10.65 5.32 -5.24
CA SER A 66 11.21 4.00 -4.94
C SER A 66 12.57 3.74 -5.62
N ARG A 67 12.93 4.54 -6.64
CA ARG A 67 14.26 4.49 -7.27
C ARG A 67 15.36 5.02 -6.36
N VAL A 68 14.99 5.90 -5.43
CA VAL A 68 15.92 6.55 -4.49
C VAL A 68 15.91 5.84 -3.15
N HIS A 69 14.74 5.36 -2.71
CA HIS A 69 14.55 4.86 -1.35
C HIS A 69 14.13 3.38 -1.25
N GLY A 70 13.85 2.71 -2.36
CA GLY A 70 13.15 1.42 -2.35
C GLY A 70 11.69 1.57 -1.92
N ASP A 71 11.04 0.45 -1.63
CA ASP A 71 9.67 0.42 -1.12
C ASP A 71 9.58 0.99 0.31
N PRO A 72 8.47 1.67 0.67
CA PRO A 72 8.25 2.09 2.05
C PRO A 72 8.08 0.89 3.00
N PHE A 73 8.29 1.11 4.29
CA PHE A 73 8.05 0.06 5.30
C PHE A 73 6.58 -0.31 5.44
N THR A 74 5.65 0.59 5.12
CA THR A 74 4.21 0.29 5.05
C THR A 74 3.92 -0.84 4.08
N GLU A 75 2.91 -1.66 4.37
CA GLU A 75 2.49 -2.75 3.48
C GLU A 75 2.25 -2.24 2.05
N ILE A 76 2.80 -2.97 1.07
CA ILE A 76 2.55 -2.73 -0.35
C ILE A 76 1.40 -3.63 -0.76
N PHE A 77 0.31 -3.03 -1.23
CA PHE A 77 -0.83 -3.79 -1.70
C PHE A 77 -0.69 -4.08 -3.18
N GLU A 78 -0.60 -5.36 -3.51
CA GLU A 78 -0.22 -5.80 -4.84
C GLU A 78 -1.37 -6.50 -5.56
N GLY A 79 -1.43 -6.32 -6.86
CA GLY A 79 -2.29 -7.10 -7.73
C GLY A 79 -1.89 -6.96 -9.19
N TYR A 80 -2.64 -7.65 -10.04
CA TYR A 80 -2.39 -7.61 -11.47
C TYR A 80 -3.30 -6.60 -12.17
N GLU A 81 -2.82 -6.11 -13.29
CA GLU A 81 -3.57 -5.28 -14.21
C GLU A 81 -4.85 -5.98 -14.67
N GLY A 82 -5.96 -5.23 -14.67
CA GLY A 82 -7.28 -5.75 -14.99
C GLY A 82 -7.96 -6.47 -13.84
N GLU A 83 -7.27 -6.71 -12.71
CA GLU A 83 -7.91 -7.19 -11.50
C GLU A 83 -8.68 -6.05 -10.81
N LEU A 84 -9.77 -6.44 -10.15
CA LEU A 84 -10.52 -5.55 -9.28
C LEU A 84 -10.16 -5.86 -7.82
N ALA A 85 -9.83 -4.85 -7.04
CA ALA A 85 -9.59 -4.98 -5.62
C ALA A 85 -10.73 -4.33 -4.83
N GLN A 86 -11.28 -5.01 -3.84
CA GLN A 86 -12.08 -4.37 -2.79
C GLN A 86 -11.14 -3.97 -1.66
N LEU A 87 -11.05 -2.67 -1.40
CA LEU A 87 -10.31 -2.14 -0.27
C LEU A 87 -11.30 -1.86 0.86
N ARG A 88 -11.07 -2.44 2.04
CA ARG A 88 -11.76 -2.10 3.28
C ARG A 88 -10.85 -1.23 4.13
N VAL A 89 -11.36 -0.10 4.59
CA VAL A 89 -10.63 0.80 5.47
C VAL A 89 -11.32 0.78 6.81
N ILE A 90 -10.56 0.55 7.87
CA ILE A 90 -11.05 0.55 9.25
C ILE A 90 -10.14 1.49 10.03
N GLN A 91 -10.74 2.50 10.65
CA GLN A 91 -10.04 3.33 11.62
C GLN A 91 -10.29 2.81 13.03
N GLY A 92 -9.23 2.71 13.81
CA GLY A 92 -9.29 2.39 15.23
C GLY A 92 -9.98 3.47 16.08
N ALA A 93 -9.74 3.39 17.39
CA ALA A 93 -10.34 4.30 18.36
C ALA A 93 -9.43 5.50 18.71
N GLN A 94 -8.65 6.02 17.76
CA GLN A 94 -7.72 7.13 17.99
C GLN A 94 -8.40 8.50 17.77
N GLU A 95 -7.94 9.54 18.48
CA GLU A 95 -8.56 10.88 18.61
C GLU A 95 -8.59 11.73 17.31
N VAL A 96 -7.86 11.35 16.26
CA VAL A 96 -7.69 12.15 15.03
C VAL A 96 -8.57 11.60 13.90
N GLN A 97 -9.01 12.49 12.99
CA GLN A 97 -9.75 12.13 11.79
C GLN A 97 -8.79 12.05 10.59
N HIS A 98 -8.93 11.04 9.75
CA HIS A 98 -8.11 10.87 8.55
C HIS A 98 -8.93 11.05 7.27
N MET A 99 -8.25 11.14 6.14
CA MET A 99 -8.83 11.20 4.81
C MET A 99 -8.04 10.33 3.85
N LEU A 100 -8.54 9.15 3.51
CA LEU A 100 -7.86 8.31 2.53
C LEU A 100 -7.90 8.98 1.15
N ASN A 101 -6.72 9.19 0.58
CA ASN A 101 -6.50 9.57 -0.82
C ASN A 101 -5.77 8.43 -1.52
N ILE A 102 -6.17 8.11 -2.76
CA ILE A 102 -5.40 7.23 -3.65
C ILE A 102 -5.13 8.00 -4.94
N HIS A 103 -3.87 8.38 -5.15
CA HIS A 103 -3.47 9.27 -6.23
C HIS A 103 -3.76 8.63 -7.59
N GLY A 104 -4.49 9.34 -8.44
CA GLY A 104 -4.84 8.84 -9.78
C GLY A 104 -6.01 7.86 -9.82
N MET A 105 -6.64 7.57 -8.67
CA MET A 105 -7.84 6.75 -8.59
C MET A 105 -9.07 7.54 -8.13
N LYS A 106 -10.25 7.01 -8.45
CA LYS A 106 -11.54 7.49 -7.97
C LYS A 106 -12.47 6.29 -7.79
N TRP A 107 -13.38 6.38 -6.83
CA TRP A 107 -14.33 5.32 -6.49
C TRP A 107 -15.70 5.90 -6.09
N PRO A 108 -16.80 5.16 -6.25
CA PRO A 108 -18.09 5.49 -5.66
C PRO A 108 -17.97 5.59 -4.13
N ARG A 109 -18.47 6.69 -3.55
CA ARG A 109 -18.42 6.92 -2.09
C ARG A 109 -19.16 5.84 -1.28
N GLU A 110 -20.22 5.28 -1.86
CA GLU A 110 -20.99 4.18 -1.31
C GLU A 110 -20.86 2.96 -2.24
N VAL A 111 -20.10 1.94 -1.82
CA VAL A 111 -19.71 0.79 -2.65
C VAL A 111 -20.87 0.04 -3.30
N ALA A 112 -22.04 0.01 -2.66
CA ALA A 112 -23.22 -0.74 -3.11
C ALA A 112 -24.25 0.12 -3.88
N ASN A 113 -24.02 1.43 -4.02
CA ASN A 113 -24.97 2.36 -4.62
C ASN A 113 -24.47 2.81 -6.00
N SER A 114 -25.11 2.33 -7.06
CA SER A 114 -24.76 2.65 -8.45
C SER A 114 -24.95 4.12 -8.82
N HIS A 115 -25.69 4.89 -8.01
CA HIS A 115 -25.89 6.33 -8.20
C HIS A 115 -24.98 7.16 -7.27
N SER A 116 -24.07 6.52 -6.54
CA SER A 116 -23.15 7.21 -5.64
C SER A 116 -22.18 8.08 -6.46
N PRO A 117 -21.88 9.32 -6.00
CA PRO A 117 -20.88 10.14 -6.66
C PRO A 117 -19.50 9.48 -6.56
N LEU A 118 -18.69 9.67 -7.61
CA LEU A 118 -17.28 9.31 -7.57
C LEU A 118 -16.50 10.33 -6.72
N VAL A 119 -15.71 9.83 -5.79
CA VAL A 119 -14.77 10.58 -4.96
C VAL A 119 -13.35 10.09 -5.24
N ALA A 120 -12.36 10.93 -4.99
CA ALA A 120 -10.93 10.57 -5.03
C ALA A 120 -10.28 10.65 -3.64
N ALA A 121 -11.08 11.01 -2.64
CA ALA A 121 -10.69 11.23 -1.27
C ALA A 121 -11.92 10.95 -0.37
N GLN A 122 -11.74 10.22 0.73
CA GLN A 122 -12.84 9.94 1.64
C GLN A 122 -12.37 10.03 3.09
N GLU A 123 -13.08 10.87 3.84
CA GLU A 123 -12.87 11.03 5.26
C GLU A 123 -13.28 9.78 6.04
N ILE A 124 -12.56 9.52 7.12
CA ILE A 124 -12.85 8.46 8.07
C ILE A 124 -12.61 8.97 9.48
N GLY A 125 -13.56 8.67 10.35
CA GLY A 125 -13.54 9.03 11.76
C GLY A 125 -13.36 7.83 12.69
N ILE A 126 -13.42 8.13 13.98
CA ILE A 126 -13.18 7.17 15.06
C ILE A 126 -14.16 6.00 14.96
N SER A 127 -13.63 4.78 14.98
CA SER A 127 -14.42 3.55 14.91
C SER A 127 -15.33 3.46 13.66
N GLU A 128 -14.94 4.12 12.58
CA GLU A 128 -15.60 3.96 11.28
C GLU A 128 -14.90 2.91 10.42
N HIS A 129 -15.67 2.41 9.46
CA HIS A 129 -15.15 1.65 8.35
C HIS A 129 -15.94 2.01 7.09
N PHE A 130 -15.29 1.84 5.95
CA PHE A 130 -15.97 1.84 4.65
C PHE A 130 -15.21 0.96 3.67
N GLU A 131 -15.92 0.46 2.68
CA GLU A 131 -15.33 -0.27 1.57
C GLU A 131 -15.37 0.54 0.28
N MET A 132 -14.43 0.26 -0.61
CA MET A 132 -14.42 0.75 -1.97
C MET A 132 -13.92 -0.35 -2.90
N ASN A 133 -14.35 -0.33 -4.16
CA ASN A 133 -13.75 -1.19 -5.18
C ASN A 133 -12.88 -0.33 -6.11
N LEU A 134 -11.67 -0.82 -6.36
CA LEU A 134 -10.62 -0.22 -7.16
C LEU A 134 -10.35 -1.13 -8.36
N GLY A 135 -10.18 -0.52 -9.53
CA GLY A 135 -9.66 -1.21 -10.71
C GLY A 135 -8.17 -0.94 -10.86
N PHE A 136 -7.37 -1.99 -11.06
CA PHE A 136 -5.94 -1.82 -11.33
C PHE A 136 -5.70 -1.64 -12.83
N GLY A 137 -5.25 -0.45 -13.22
CA GLY A 137 -4.89 -0.12 -14.59
C GLY A 137 -3.39 0.14 -14.75
N ASN A 138 -2.74 -0.53 -15.68
CA ASN A 138 -1.36 -0.21 -16.12
C ASN A 138 -1.21 -0.26 -17.67
N VAL A 139 -2.33 -0.47 -18.38
CA VAL A 139 -2.30 -0.84 -19.80
C VAL A 139 -1.79 0.25 -20.74
N ALA A 140 -2.04 1.52 -20.44
CA ALA A 140 -1.73 2.62 -21.35
C ALA A 140 -0.21 2.94 -21.44
N ARG A 141 0.59 2.52 -20.45
CA ARG A 141 2.00 2.93 -20.33
C ARG A 141 3.00 1.84 -20.73
N GLY A 142 2.55 0.58 -20.84
CA GLY A 142 3.44 -0.55 -21.16
C GLY A 142 4.53 -0.79 -20.12
N LEU A 143 4.31 -0.34 -18.88
CA LEU A 143 5.26 -0.52 -17.78
C LEU A 143 5.09 -1.92 -17.19
N GLN A 144 6.17 -2.49 -16.64
CA GLN A 144 6.11 -3.77 -15.96
C GLN A 144 5.23 -3.74 -14.70
N PHE A 145 5.19 -2.60 -14.01
CA PHE A 145 4.21 -2.29 -12.98
C PHE A 145 4.02 -0.78 -12.84
N VAL A 146 2.96 -0.37 -12.13
CA VAL A 146 2.67 1.01 -11.72
C VAL A 146 2.40 1.05 -10.22
N ASP A 147 2.95 2.08 -9.57
CA ASP A 147 2.69 2.38 -8.17
C ASP A 147 1.71 3.54 -8.05
N TYR A 148 0.70 3.36 -7.21
CA TYR A 148 -0.25 4.38 -6.78
C TYR A 148 0.07 4.75 -5.34
N LEU A 149 0.40 6.02 -5.10
CA LEU A 149 0.53 6.54 -3.75
C LEU A 149 -0.85 6.55 -3.09
N TYR A 150 -0.94 6.00 -1.88
CA TYR A 150 -2.03 6.28 -0.96
C TYR A 150 -1.51 7.08 0.22
N ASP A 151 -2.33 7.99 0.74
CA ASP A 151 -2.05 8.75 1.96
C ASP A 151 -3.34 9.05 2.73
N PHE A 152 -3.19 9.48 3.98
CA PHE A 152 -4.31 9.78 4.85
C PHE A 152 -4.67 11.26 4.96
N GLY A 153 -4.11 12.13 4.11
CA GLY A 153 -4.62 13.48 3.82
C GLY A 153 -3.89 14.61 4.53
N PRO A 154 -4.16 14.86 5.83
CA PRO A 154 -3.47 15.88 6.60
C PRO A 154 -1.94 15.78 6.46
N VAL A 155 -1.28 16.94 6.45
CA VAL A 155 0.18 17.00 6.26
C VAL A 155 0.90 16.31 7.41
N ASP A 156 0.35 16.33 8.62
CA ASP A 156 0.88 15.58 9.77
C ASP A 156 0.76 14.07 9.60
N ASP A 157 -0.34 13.56 9.03
CA ASP A 157 -0.50 12.14 8.67
C ASP A 157 0.60 11.69 7.72
N LEU A 158 0.74 12.41 6.61
CA LEU A 158 1.74 12.14 5.60
C LEU A 158 3.16 12.25 6.19
N TRP A 159 3.44 13.29 6.97
CA TRP A 159 4.74 13.54 7.57
C TRP A 159 5.16 12.47 8.58
N ASN A 160 4.20 11.97 9.37
CA ASN A 160 4.44 10.97 10.42
C ASN A 160 4.32 9.51 9.91
N GLY A 161 3.98 9.32 8.63
CA GLY A 161 4.17 8.05 7.92
C GLY A 161 2.91 7.28 7.56
N ALA A 162 1.73 7.92 7.60
CA ALA A 162 0.47 7.33 7.13
C ALA A 162 0.31 7.50 5.61
N TRP A 163 1.18 6.80 4.88
CA TRP A 163 1.15 6.70 3.42
C TRP A 163 1.87 5.43 2.96
N GLY A 164 1.59 4.98 1.75
CA GLY A 164 2.25 3.82 1.16
C GLY A 164 1.93 3.66 -0.31
N LEU A 165 2.19 2.47 -0.87
CA LEU A 165 1.97 2.20 -2.30
C LEU A 165 0.97 1.06 -2.51
N ILE A 166 0.12 1.21 -3.52
CA ILE A 166 -0.60 0.12 -4.18
C ILE A 166 0.11 -0.14 -5.51
N ARG A 167 0.53 -1.38 -5.76
CA ARG A 167 1.30 -1.77 -6.94
C ARG A 167 0.50 -2.67 -7.87
N ALA A 168 0.38 -2.25 -9.13
CA ALA A 168 -0.30 -3.00 -10.18
C ALA A 168 0.71 -3.53 -11.21
N TYR A 169 0.89 -4.85 -11.28
CA TYR A 169 1.78 -5.52 -12.24
C TYR A 169 1.08 -5.78 -13.57
N ASN A 170 1.80 -5.69 -14.70
CA ASN A 170 1.22 -5.95 -16.03
C ASN A 170 1.10 -7.45 -16.39
N GLY A 171 1.57 -8.35 -15.53
CA GLY A 171 1.58 -9.79 -15.78
C GLY A 171 2.42 -10.56 -14.77
N VAL A 172 2.22 -11.88 -14.73
CA VAL A 172 2.99 -12.80 -13.86
C VAL A 172 4.50 -12.80 -14.15
N ASP A 173 4.88 -12.40 -15.36
CA ASP A 173 6.28 -12.27 -15.77
C ASP A 173 6.87 -10.89 -15.46
N ALA A 174 6.15 -9.99 -14.78
CA ALA A 174 6.75 -8.75 -14.31
C ALA A 174 7.84 -9.03 -13.25
N PRO A 175 8.86 -8.16 -13.12
CA PRO A 175 9.89 -8.30 -12.11
C PRO A 175 9.30 -8.04 -10.73
N ASP A 176 9.50 -9.00 -9.83
CA ASP A 176 9.22 -8.84 -8.41
C ASP A 176 10.20 -7.84 -7.82
N SER A 177 9.65 -6.84 -7.15
CA SER A 177 10.38 -5.72 -6.55
C SER A 177 10.58 -5.92 -5.05
N ASP A 178 9.97 -6.97 -4.48
CA ASP A 178 9.99 -7.24 -3.06
C ASP A 178 11.42 -7.32 -2.51
N ASN A 179 11.66 -6.61 -1.42
CA ASN A 179 12.91 -6.59 -0.65
C ASN A 179 14.18 -6.24 -1.44
N LEU A 180 14.08 -5.57 -2.58
CA LEU A 180 15.26 -5.01 -3.27
C LEU A 180 15.65 -3.66 -2.66
N SER A 181 16.77 -3.62 -1.95
CA SER A 181 17.32 -2.38 -1.39
C SER A 181 17.81 -1.45 -2.51
N ALA A 182 17.82 -0.15 -2.24
CA ALA A 182 18.39 0.84 -3.17
C ALA A 182 19.85 0.51 -3.53
N GLU A 183 20.63 -0.05 -2.59
CA GLU A 183 21.99 -0.52 -2.83
C GLU A 183 22.05 -1.74 -3.76
N GLN A 184 21.14 -2.70 -3.60
CA GLN A 184 21.07 -3.88 -4.47
C GLN A 184 20.73 -3.47 -5.91
N LEU A 185 19.82 -2.51 -6.04
CA LEU A 185 19.38 -1.97 -7.33
C LEU A 185 20.48 -1.17 -8.03
N ALA A 186 21.39 -0.52 -7.28
CA ALA A 186 22.51 0.25 -7.81
C ALA A 186 22.09 1.28 -8.90
N GLY A 187 20.88 1.85 -8.78
CA GLY A 187 20.29 2.78 -9.76
C GLY A 187 19.51 2.13 -10.90
N THR A 188 19.45 0.80 -10.96
CA THR A 188 18.54 0.03 -11.84
C THR A 188 17.18 -0.05 -11.18
N LEU A 189 16.09 0.20 -11.92
CA LEU A 189 14.77 0.19 -11.32
C LEU A 189 14.23 -1.23 -11.28
N PRO A 190 13.41 -1.62 -10.29
CA PRO A 190 12.82 -2.96 -10.30
C PRO A 190 12.07 -3.23 -11.62
N HIS A 191 11.38 -2.23 -12.18
CA HIS A 191 10.70 -2.37 -13.47
C HIS A 191 11.63 -2.41 -14.70
N ASP A 192 12.92 -2.10 -14.54
CA ASP A 192 13.93 -2.23 -15.59
C ASP A 192 14.54 -3.63 -15.63
N LEU A 193 14.36 -4.43 -14.57
CA LEU A 193 14.84 -5.80 -14.55
C LEU A 193 14.18 -6.61 -15.66
N ARG A 194 14.99 -7.46 -16.31
CA ARG A 194 14.58 -8.34 -17.41
C ARG A 194 14.94 -9.79 -17.09
N PRO A 195 14.25 -10.77 -17.72
CA PRO A 195 14.67 -12.16 -17.66
C PRO A 195 16.16 -12.31 -18.03
N GLY A 196 16.93 -12.88 -17.12
CA GLY A 196 18.38 -13.04 -17.26
C GLY A 196 19.20 -12.14 -16.34
N ASP A 197 18.63 -11.05 -15.82
CA ASP A 197 19.32 -10.24 -14.81
C ASP A 197 19.45 -11.02 -13.48
N PRO A 198 20.58 -10.87 -12.75
CA PRO A 198 20.80 -11.63 -11.51
C PRO A 198 19.75 -11.41 -10.42
N LEU A 199 19.19 -10.19 -10.38
CA LEU A 199 18.17 -9.76 -9.42
C LEU A 199 16.74 -10.01 -9.90
N TYR A 200 16.56 -10.43 -11.16
CA TYR A 200 15.24 -10.68 -11.70
C TYR A 200 14.60 -11.91 -11.04
N ARG A 201 13.39 -11.69 -10.53
CA ARG A 201 12.47 -12.71 -10.04
C ARG A 201 11.11 -12.41 -10.65
N ARG A 202 10.33 -13.43 -10.96
CA ARG A 202 8.99 -13.22 -11.52
C ARG A 202 8.01 -13.03 -10.37
N ILE A 203 7.17 -12.00 -10.46
CA ILE A 203 6.13 -11.76 -9.47
C ILE A 203 5.18 -12.96 -9.35
N GLY A 204 4.92 -13.68 -10.44
CA GLY A 204 4.09 -14.89 -10.46
C GLY A 204 4.61 -16.06 -9.63
N ASP A 205 5.88 -16.03 -9.19
CA ASP A 205 6.43 -17.03 -8.29
C ASP A 205 5.96 -16.79 -6.82
N ARG A 206 5.52 -15.57 -6.49
CA ARG A 206 5.06 -15.14 -5.14
C ARG A 206 3.58 -14.77 -5.10
N LEU A 207 3.12 -13.96 -6.06
CA LEU A 207 1.75 -13.47 -6.16
C LEU A 207 0.98 -14.30 -7.18
N ALA A 208 0.07 -15.15 -6.69
CA ALA A 208 -0.78 -15.92 -7.58
C ALA A 208 -1.83 -15.01 -8.24
N PRO A 209 -2.01 -15.07 -9.57
CA PRO A 209 -3.07 -14.32 -10.23
C PRO A 209 -4.43 -14.94 -9.91
N LEU A 210 -5.47 -14.12 -10.10
CA LEU A 210 -6.84 -14.55 -9.91
C LEU A 210 -7.24 -15.70 -10.88
N PRO A 211 -8.04 -16.70 -10.44
CA PRO A 211 -8.35 -17.89 -11.25
C PRO A 211 -8.92 -17.62 -12.65
N GLY A 212 -9.62 -16.49 -12.82
CA GLY A 212 -10.19 -16.05 -14.09
C GLY A 212 -9.20 -15.34 -15.04
N ASN A 213 -7.95 -15.12 -14.63
CA ASN A 213 -6.89 -14.47 -15.40
C ASN A 213 -5.49 -15.05 -15.05
N PRO A 214 -5.18 -16.29 -15.46
CA PRO A 214 -3.96 -16.98 -15.02
C PRO A 214 -2.64 -16.36 -15.51
N SER A 215 -2.68 -15.44 -16.48
CA SER A 215 -1.51 -14.67 -16.92
C SER A 215 -1.29 -13.38 -16.12
N GLY A 216 -2.29 -12.93 -15.34
CA GLY A 216 -2.23 -11.63 -14.66
C GLY A 216 -2.13 -10.45 -15.63
N THR A 217 -2.53 -10.64 -16.89
CA THR A 217 -2.39 -9.62 -17.95
C THR A 217 -3.75 -9.36 -18.56
N LEU A 218 -4.06 -8.08 -18.78
CA LEU A 218 -5.24 -7.69 -19.55
C LEU A 218 -4.86 -7.67 -21.05
N ASN A 219 -5.37 -8.61 -21.83
CA ASN A 219 -5.29 -8.53 -23.29
C ASN A 219 -6.39 -7.60 -23.79
N LEU A 220 -6.02 -6.41 -24.26
CA LEU A 220 -6.97 -5.50 -24.88
C LEU A 220 -7.13 -5.79 -26.35
N GLU A 221 -8.38 -5.86 -26.80
CA GLU A 221 -8.67 -5.76 -28.22
C GLU A 221 -8.45 -4.31 -28.70
N PRO A 222 -8.05 -4.10 -29.97
CA PRO A 222 -7.98 -2.76 -30.55
C PRO A 222 -9.36 -2.11 -30.43
N GLU A 223 -9.45 -0.95 -29.74
CA GLU A 223 -10.68 -0.18 -29.46
C GLU A 223 -11.40 -0.51 -28.13
N GLN A 224 -10.93 -1.49 -27.35
CA GLN A 224 -11.50 -1.72 -26.02
C GLN A 224 -11.15 -0.56 -25.07
N ASP A 225 -12.16 0.10 -24.53
CA ASP A 225 -11.97 1.15 -23.52
C ASP A 225 -11.41 0.51 -22.24
N LEU A 226 -10.22 0.99 -21.85
CA LEU A 226 -9.49 0.59 -20.64
C LEU A 226 -10.33 0.68 -19.37
N TYR A 227 -11.30 1.61 -19.38
CA TYR A 227 -12.15 1.95 -18.26
C TYR A 227 -13.55 1.32 -18.36
N ASP A 228 -13.89 0.67 -19.49
CA ASP A 228 -15.15 -0.04 -19.65
C ASP A 228 -15.15 -1.29 -18.76
N GLY A 229 -15.84 -1.18 -17.62
CA GLY A 229 -15.85 -2.18 -16.55
C GLY A 229 -14.75 -2.05 -15.50
N THR A 230 -13.85 -1.06 -15.59
CA THR A 230 -12.84 -0.78 -14.53
C THR A 230 -12.96 0.62 -13.93
N CYS A 231 -13.77 1.51 -14.51
CA CYS A 231 -14.23 2.74 -13.87
C CYS A 231 -15.50 3.30 -14.58
N PRO A 232 -16.70 3.28 -13.98
CA PRO A 232 -17.01 2.99 -12.57
C PRO A 232 -17.00 1.49 -12.26
N ILE A 233 -17.03 1.17 -10.96
CA ILE A 233 -17.23 -0.17 -10.40
C ILE A 233 -18.26 -0.92 -11.27
N PRO A 234 -17.90 -2.06 -11.89
CA PRO A 234 -18.86 -2.79 -12.69
C PRO A 234 -20.03 -3.21 -11.78
N GLU A 235 -21.27 -2.98 -12.23
CA GLU A 235 -22.49 -3.35 -11.48
C GLU A 235 -22.49 -4.82 -11.03
N ARG A 236 -21.66 -5.65 -11.69
CA ARG A 236 -21.50 -7.08 -11.48
C ARG A 236 -20.28 -7.45 -10.63
N PHE A 237 -19.75 -6.55 -9.80
CA PHE A 237 -18.59 -6.84 -8.94
C PHE A 237 -18.75 -8.14 -8.14
N GLN A 238 -19.93 -8.40 -7.57
CA GLN A 238 -20.20 -9.65 -6.84
C GLN A 238 -20.08 -10.89 -7.73
N GLU A 239 -20.52 -10.82 -8.98
CA GLU A 239 -20.38 -11.91 -9.96
C GLU A 239 -18.90 -12.10 -10.34
N MET A 240 -18.16 -10.99 -10.49
CA MET A 240 -16.72 -11.02 -10.79
C MET A 240 -15.92 -11.59 -9.62
N ALA A 241 -16.25 -11.24 -8.37
CA ALA A 241 -15.66 -11.82 -7.18
C ALA A 241 -15.90 -13.34 -7.11
N GLN A 242 -17.14 -13.80 -7.39
CA GLN A 242 -17.48 -15.23 -7.44
C GLN A 242 -16.76 -15.98 -8.57
N ALA A 243 -16.51 -15.31 -9.70
CA ALA A 243 -15.71 -15.83 -10.80
C ALA A 243 -14.19 -15.81 -10.51
N GLY A 244 -13.79 -15.37 -9.31
CA GLY A 244 -12.39 -15.22 -8.93
C GLY A 244 -11.70 -14.19 -9.81
N LYS A 245 -12.32 -13.02 -10.02
CA LYS A 245 -11.77 -11.85 -10.73
C LYS A 245 -11.71 -10.59 -9.85
N ALA A 246 -11.99 -10.73 -8.56
CA ALA A 246 -11.72 -9.69 -7.57
C ALA A 246 -10.96 -10.23 -6.35
N THR A 247 -10.16 -9.37 -5.73
CA THR A 247 -9.44 -9.63 -4.47
C THR A 247 -9.92 -8.69 -3.36
N GLU A 248 -9.72 -9.06 -2.10
CA GLU A 248 -10.06 -8.23 -0.94
C GLU A 248 -8.78 -7.82 -0.20
N VAL A 249 -8.66 -6.53 0.11
CA VAL A 249 -7.54 -5.90 0.79
C VAL A 249 -8.08 -5.09 1.96
N ILE A 250 -7.42 -5.15 3.12
CA ILE A 250 -7.86 -4.41 4.31
C ILE A 250 -6.75 -3.47 4.79
N LEU A 251 -7.09 -2.19 4.92
CA LEU A 251 -6.33 -1.16 5.63
C LEU A 251 -6.87 -1.02 7.05
N TYR A 252 -5.99 -1.23 8.01
CA TYR A 252 -6.17 -0.84 9.39
C TYR A 252 -5.38 0.43 9.63
N VAL A 253 -6.06 1.51 9.99
CA VAL A 253 -5.46 2.83 10.22
C VAL A 253 -5.58 3.15 11.70
N ASP A 254 -4.44 3.46 12.31
CA ASP A 254 -4.32 3.69 13.76
C ASP A 254 -5.05 2.63 14.60
N ALA A 255 -5.00 1.40 14.09
CA ALA A 255 -5.42 0.22 14.81
C ALA A 255 -4.24 -0.33 15.60
N VAL A 256 -4.55 -1.07 16.67
CA VAL A 256 -3.57 -1.83 17.43
C VAL A 256 -3.74 -3.31 17.12
N ASN A 257 -2.67 -4.00 16.70
CA ASN A 257 -2.70 -5.43 16.47
C ASN A 257 -2.53 -6.10 17.83
N VAL A 258 -3.63 -6.36 18.50
CA VAL A 258 -3.58 -7.02 19.80
C VAL A 258 -3.09 -8.48 19.64
N ARG A 259 -3.22 -9.07 18.44
CA ARG A 259 -3.01 -10.49 18.17
C ARG A 259 -1.54 -10.85 17.94
N ASP A 260 -0.81 -10.03 17.19
CA ASP A 260 0.60 -10.28 16.86
C ASP A 260 1.55 -9.92 18.01
N TRP A 261 1.12 -9.03 18.91
CA TRP A 261 1.94 -8.56 20.00
C TRP A 261 1.78 -9.34 21.32
N LEU A 262 0.59 -9.93 21.58
CA LEU A 262 0.34 -10.72 22.80
C LEU A 262 0.62 -12.23 22.64
N GLY A 263 0.99 -12.68 21.43
CA GLY A 263 1.17 -14.09 21.13
C GLY A 263 -0.15 -14.85 21.04
N SER A 264 -0.11 -16.05 20.46
CA SER A 264 -1.27 -16.84 20.01
C SER A 264 -2.19 -17.41 21.11
N ASN A 265 -2.07 -16.98 22.37
CA ASN A 265 -2.87 -17.48 23.48
C ASN A 265 -3.50 -16.32 24.26
N LEU A 266 -4.62 -15.78 23.76
CA LEU A 266 -5.51 -14.96 24.60
C LEU A 266 -6.69 -15.81 25.11
N PRO A 267 -6.95 -15.84 26.43
CA PRO A 267 -7.93 -16.72 27.07
C PRO A 267 -9.40 -16.24 26.94
N TYR A 268 -9.70 -15.30 26.03
CA TYR A 268 -11.01 -14.68 25.92
C TYR A 268 -11.77 -15.00 24.63
N ASP A 269 -11.37 -16.06 23.91
CA ASP A 269 -12.19 -16.62 22.82
C ASP A 269 -13.10 -17.74 23.37
N ARG A 270 -14.26 -17.31 23.88
CA ARG A 270 -15.50 -18.09 23.98
C ARG A 270 -16.68 -17.23 23.59
#